data_AF-A0AAV6VQP1-F1
#
_entry.id   AF-A0AAV6VQP1-F1
#
_cell.length_a   1.000
_cell.length_b   1.000
_cell.length_c   1.000
_cell.angle_alpha   90.00
_cell.angle_beta   90.00
_cell.angle_gamma   90.00
#
_symmetry.space_group_name_H-M   'P 1'
#
loop_
_entity.id
_entity.type
_entity.pdbx_description
1 polymer ?
#
loop_
_entity_poly.entity_id
_entity_poly.type
_entity_poly.pdbx_seq_one_letter_code
_entity_poly.pdbx_strand_id
1 'polypeptide(L)'
;MKQQLHMPHRSTLQATPISTLLDMLGYGNIDDHVISINADSYLPIDETGIPTGIIKQVSASAFDLREPKSFKVLLGMVADGFDHNFCINGTENLNKIARVYHPKSGISMHVTSTQPGVQLYTANFLPEDDSLHGKDQATYKKHSGFCLETQNYPNAINQVNFPRAYIDVGEVYEHTTKYLFTTVKAGIFGHGG
;
A
#
# COMPACT_ATOMS: atom_id res chain seq x y z
N MET A 1 -20.86 6.21 9.18
CA MET A 1 -20.79 7.01 7.94
C MET A 1 -19.84 6.29 6.99
N LYS A 2 -20.18 6.12 5.70
CA LYS A 2 -19.28 5.55 4.69
C LYS A 2 -18.85 6.69 3.77
N GLN A 3 -17.55 6.87 3.56
CA GLN A 3 -17.01 7.84 2.60
C GLN A 3 -16.15 7.10 1.58
N GLN A 4 -16.29 7.43 0.30
CA GLN A 4 -15.57 6.75 -0.77
C GLN A 4 -14.86 7.79 -1.64
N LEU A 5 -13.54 7.67 -1.73
CA LEU A 5 -12.73 8.41 -2.69
C LEU A 5 -12.49 7.51 -3.91
N HIS A 6 -12.83 8.02 -5.09
CA HIS A 6 -12.62 7.33 -6.36
C HIS A 6 -11.58 8.10 -7.16
N MET A 7 -10.50 7.42 -7.54
CA MET A 7 -9.41 7.99 -8.32
C MET A 7 -9.28 7.22 -9.65
N PRO A 8 -10.04 7.61 -10.69
CA PRO A 8 -9.82 7.10 -12.03
C PRO A 8 -8.57 7.76 -12.63
N HIS A 9 -7.70 6.96 -13.25
CA HIS A 9 -6.61 7.44 -14.07
C HIS A 9 -6.80 6.94 -15.49
N ARG A 10 -6.81 7.88 -16.43
CA ARG A 10 -6.92 7.62 -17.86
C ARG A 10 -5.88 8.47 -18.56
N SER A 11 -4.97 7.85 -19.30
CA SER A 11 -3.97 8.55 -20.09
C SER A 11 -3.85 7.96 -21.47
N THR A 12 -3.54 8.82 -22.44
CA THR A 12 -3.24 8.44 -23.82
C THR A 12 -1.73 8.47 -24.09
N LEU A 13 -0.94 9.07 -23.20
CA LEU A 13 0.52 9.11 -23.23
C LEU A 13 1.07 9.10 -21.79
N GLN A 14 1.65 7.96 -21.41
CA GLN A 14 2.40 7.66 -20.17
C GLN A 14 1.60 7.65 -18.85
N ALA A 15 1.77 6.59 -18.07
CA ALA A 15 1.24 6.44 -16.72
C ALA A 15 2.27 6.97 -15.71
N THR A 16 1.87 7.89 -14.84
CA THR A 16 2.69 8.35 -13.70
C THR A 16 2.15 7.67 -12.44
N PRO A 17 2.97 7.01 -11.61
CA PRO A 17 2.51 6.47 -10.34
C PRO A 17 1.99 7.63 -9.47
N ILE A 18 0.79 7.45 -8.91
CA ILE A 18 0.21 8.39 -7.95
C ILE A 18 0.56 7.87 -6.56
N SER A 19 1.66 8.38 -5.99
CA SER A 19 2.03 8.13 -4.59
C SER A 19 1.23 9.07 -3.68
N THR A 20 0.35 8.53 -2.83
CA THR A 20 -0.34 9.32 -1.79
C THR A 20 0.14 8.84 -0.42
N LEU A 21 0.84 9.71 0.32
CA LEU A 21 1.16 9.48 1.73
C LEU A 21 -0.13 9.57 2.54
N LEU A 22 -0.49 8.48 3.20
CA LEU A 22 -1.68 8.38 4.02
C LEU A 22 -1.30 8.23 5.48
N ASP A 23 -1.75 9.18 6.28
CA ASP A 23 -1.96 8.99 7.70
C ASP A 23 -3.47 9.12 7.94
N MET A 24 -4.09 8.04 8.44
CA MET A 24 -5.53 8.02 8.67
C MET A 24 -5.95 8.87 9.88
N LEU A 25 -4.99 9.40 10.66
CA LEU A 25 -5.22 10.16 11.89
C LEU A 25 -4.65 11.58 11.84
N GLY A 26 -3.65 11.83 11.00
CA GLY A 26 -2.98 13.11 10.82
C GLY A 26 -1.97 13.48 11.92
N TYR A 27 -1.74 12.60 12.90
CA TYR A 27 -0.83 12.82 14.03
C TYR A 27 -0.31 11.49 14.61
N GLY A 28 1.01 11.38 14.79
CA GLY A 28 1.65 10.30 15.58
C GLY A 28 2.34 9.24 14.73
N ASN A 29 2.49 8.02 15.29
CA ASN A 29 3.10 6.89 14.61
C ASN A 29 2.05 5.92 14.06
N ILE A 30 2.45 5.07 13.12
CA ILE A 30 1.54 4.10 12.49
C ILE A 30 1.36 2.81 13.31
N ASP A 31 2.05 2.65 14.44
CA ASP A 31 2.19 1.39 15.18
C ASP A 31 0.86 0.65 15.44
N ASP A 32 -0.17 1.41 15.82
CA ASP A 32 -1.48 0.88 16.18
C ASP A 32 -2.36 0.55 14.97
N HIS A 33 -1.98 0.97 13.76
CA HIS A 33 -2.68 0.59 12.55
C HIS A 33 -2.44 -0.88 12.25
N VAL A 34 -3.51 -1.57 11.86
CA VAL A 34 -3.52 -2.99 11.51
C VAL A 34 -3.79 -3.11 10.03
N ILE A 35 -2.88 -3.76 9.29
CA ILE A 35 -2.93 -3.91 7.84
C ILE A 35 -3.06 -5.38 7.44
N SER A 36 -3.82 -5.63 6.37
CA SER A 36 -3.79 -6.86 5.60
C SER A 36 -3.75 -6.55 4.10
N ILE A 37 -3.01 -7.32 3.30
CA ILE A 37 -2.86 -7.19 1.85
C ILE A 37 -3.20 -8.52 1.17
N ASN A 38 -4.02 -8.46 0.11
CA ASN A 38 -4.44 -9.61 -0.69
C ASN A 38 -3.37 -9.98 -1.73
N ALA A 39 -2.25 -10.51 -1.26
CA ALA A 39 -1.10 -10.89 -2.08
C ALA A 39 -0.44 -12.18 -1.57
N ASP A 40 -0.19 -13.13 -2.46
CA ASP A 40 0.61 -14.33 -2.16
C ASP A 40 2.10 -14.17 -2.48
N SER A 41 2.47 -13.09 -3.19
CA SER A 41 3.87 -12.79 -3.48
C SER A 41 4.21 -11.31 -3.37
N TYR A 42 5.49 -11.01 -3.25
CA TYR A 42 6.07 -9.67 -3.27
C TYR A 42 7.33 -9.64 -4.12
N LEU A 43 7.83 -8.44 -4.41
CA LEU A 43 9.08 -8.24 -5.13
C LEU A 43 10.20 -7.88 -4.14
N PRO A 44 11.17 -8.77 -3.89
CA PRO A 44 12.40 -8.41 -3.20
C PRO A 44 13.16 -7.34 -3.98
N ILE A 45 13.78 -6.42 -3.25
CA ILE A 45 14.61 -5.36 -3.81
C ILE A 45 16.10 -5.64 -3.52
N ASP A 46 16.96 -5.09 -4.36
CA ASP A 46 18.41 -5.03 -4.11
C ASP A 46 18.78 -3.82 -3.24
N GLU A 47 20.07 -3.63 -2.99
CA GLU A 47 20.63 -2.53 -2.22
C GLU A 47 20.35 -1.13 -2.78
N THR A 48 19.94 -1.04 -4.05
CA THR A 48 19.55 0.21 -4.71
C THR A 48 18.06 0.51 -4.60
N GLY A 49 17.29 -0.41 -4.00
CA GLY A 49 15.84 -0.32 -3.89
C GLY A 49 15.09 -0.80 -5.14
N ILE A 50 15.77 -1.43 -6.09
CA ILE A 50 15.17 -1.90 -7.34
C ILE A 50 14.75 -3.36 -7.23
N PRO A 51 13.56 -3.76 -7.72
CA PRO A 51 13.17 -5.17 -7.75
C PRO A 51 14.19 -6.03 -8.49
N THR A 52 14.58 -7.15 -7.86
CA THR A 52 15.59 -8.08 -8.40
C THR A 52 15.12 -8.89 -9.62
N GLY A 53 13.86 -8.74 -10.03
CA GLY A 53 13.18 -9.58 -11.03
C GLY A 53 12.56 -10.85 -10.44
N ILE A 54 12.81 -11.17 -9.17
CA ILE A 54 12.23 -12.34 -8.50
C ILE A 54 10.84 -12.00 -7.97
N ILE A 55 9.86 -12.88 -8.24
CA ILE A 55 8.54 -12.85 -7.58
C ILE A 55 8.58 -13.88 -6.46
N LYS A 56 8.65 -13.43 -5.20
CA LYS A 56 8.85 -14.29 -4.02
C LYS A 56 7.55 -14.48 -3.25
N GLN A 57 7.26 -15.71 -2.85
CA GLN A 57 6.09 -16.02 -2.01
C GLN A 57 6.18 -15.32 -0.65
N VAL A 58 5.06 -14.78 -0.17
CA VAL A 58 4.99 -14.11 1.14
C VAL A 58 5.01 -15.09 2.30
N SER A 59 4.57 -16.34 2.07
CA SER A 59 4.44 -17.38 3.10
C SER A 59 5.72 -17.54 3.93
N ALA A 60 5.56 -17.70 5.24
CA ALA A 60 6.67 -17.85 6.18
C ALA A 60 7.68 -16.68 6.17
N SER A 61 7.21 -15.46 5.90
CA SER A 61 8.04 -14.25 5.97
C SER A 61 7.31 -13.10 6.66
N ALA A 62 8.04 -12.02 6.99
CA ALA A 62 7.47 -10.78 7.50
C ALA A 62 6.52 -10.10 6.48
N PHE A 63 6.62 -10.47 5.20
CA PHE A 63 5.75 -10.01 4.12
C PHE A 63 4.42 -10.78 4.06
N ASP A 64 4.20 -11.80 4.89
CA ASP A 64 2.88 -12.46 4.94
C ASP A 64 1.85 -11.55 5.63
N LEU A 65 1.20 -10.70 4.84
CA LEU A 65 0.18 -9.76 5.27
C LEU A 65 -1.24 -10.22 4.89
N ARG A 66 -1.42 -11.48 4.52
CA ARG A 66 -2.75 -12.03 4.18
C ARG A 66 -3.67 -12.00 5.39
N GLU A 67 -3.12 -12.27 6.57
CA GLU A 67 -3.76 -12.05 7.85
C GLU A 67 -3.43 -10.67 8.43
N PRO A 68 -4.38 -9.99 9.10
CA PRO A 68 -4.14 -8.66 9.67
C PRO A 68 -3.03 -8.63 10.72
N LYS A 69 -2.08 -7.70 10.57
CA LYS A 69 -0.97 -7.47 11.52
C LYS A 69 -0.81 -5.99 11.83
N SER A 70 -0.45 -5.65 13.07
CA SER A 70 -0.16 -4.25 13.43
C SER A 70 1.20 -3.82 12.91
N PHE A 71 1.34 -2.56 12.51
CA PHE A 71 2.64 -2.02 12.11
C PHE A 71 3.66 -2.12 13.24
N LYS A 72 3.25 -2.03 14.52
CA LYS A 72 4.16 -2.29 15.65
C LYS A 72 4.86 -3.65 15.55
N VAL A 73 4.11 -4.71 15.23
CA VAL A 73 4.67 -6.06 15.06
C VAL A 73 5.54 -6.12 13.81
N LEU A 74 5.07 -5.54 12.71
CA LEU A 74 5.78 -5.57 11.43
C LEU A 74 7.11 -4.82 11.48
N LEU A 75 7.14 -3.63 12.06
CA LEU A 75 8.35 -2.82 12.26
C LEU A 75 9.29 -3.44 13.30
N GLY A 76 8.78 -4.29 14.19
CA GLY A 76 9.62 -5.14 15.05
C GLY A 76 10.31 -6.29 14.29
N MET A 77 9.77 -6.71 13.14
CA MET A 77 10.35 -7.76 12.28
C MET A 77 11.23 -7.18 11.15
N VAL A 78 10.85 -6.01 10.63
CA VAL A 78 11.55 -5.28 9.56
C VAL A 78 11.81 -3.87 10.06
N ALA A 79 12.94 -3.68 10.75
CA ALA A 79 13.24 -2.47 11.50
C ALA A 79 13.29 -1.20 10.63
N ASP A 80 13.76 -1.31 9.40
CA ASP A 80 13.81 -0.20 8.44
C ASP A 80 12.49 0.03 7.70
N GLY A 81 11.46 -0.74 8.04
CA GLY A 81 10.15 -0.63 7.45
C GLY A 81 10.02 -1.30 6.08
N PHE A 82 8.91 -1.02 5.43
CA PHE A 82 8.56 -1.57 4.13
C PHE A 82 8.74 -0.49 3.08
N ASP A 83 9.35 -0.86 1.97
CA ASP A 83 9.29 -0.15 0.70
C ASP A 83 9.24 -1.19 -0.44
N HIS A 84 8.16 -1.97 -0.47
CA HIS A 84 8.07 -3.12 -1.37
C HIS A 84 6.74 -3.18 -2.11
N ASN A 85 6.80 -3.69 -3.34
CA ASN A 85 5.63 -4.01 -4.13
C ASN A 85 5.10 -5.40 -3.78
N PHE A 86 3.84 -5.46 -3.40
CA PHE A 86 3.07 -6.69 -3.25
C PHE A 86 2.36 -7.01 -4.56
N CYS A 87 2.44 -8.26 -4.99
CA CYS A 87 1.81 -8.80 -6.20
C CYS A 87 0.37 -9.20 -5.86
N ILE A 88 -0.61 -8.44 -6.36
CA ILE A 88 -2.01 -8.61 -5.97
C ILE A 88 -2.62 -9.85 -6.61
N ASN A 89 -3.32 -10.62 -5.79
CA ASN A 89 -4.13 -11.74 -6.24
C ASN A 89 -5.41 -11.22 -6.91
N GLY A 90 -5.62 -11.54 -8.18
CA GLY A 90 -6.84 -11.13 -8.90
C GLY A 90 -6.71 -11.16 -10.42
N THR A 91 -7.66 -10.50 -11.09
CA THR A 91 -7.65 -10.28 -12.55
C THR A 91 -7.47 -8.80 -12.86
N GLU A 92 -7.55 -8.36 -14.11
CA GLU A 92 -7.55 -6.92 -14.45
C GLU A 92 -8.82 -6.17 -14.01
N ASN A 93 -9.78 -6.88 -13.41
CA ASN A 93 -10.98 -6.28 -12.80
C ASN A 93 -10.64 -5.59 -11.48
N LEU A 94 -11.64 -4.92 -10.88
CA LEU A 94 -11.49 -4.28 -9.59
C LEU A 94 -11.32 -5.32 -8.46
N ASN A 95 -10.11 -5.46 -7.93
CA ASN A 95 -9.77 -6.40 -6.87
C ASN A 95 -9.71 -5.73 -5.50
N LYS A 96 -9.83 -6.53 -4.44
CA LYS A 96 -9.44 -6.13 -3.08
C LYS A 96 -7.90 -6.09 -3.04
N ILE A 97 -7.36 -4.97 -2.57
CA ILE A 97 -5.91 -4.74 -2.48
C ILE A 97 -5.47 -4.90 -1.04
N ALA A 98 -5.99 -4.04 -0.18
CA ALA A 98 -5.59 -3.97 1.21
C ALA A 98 -6.74 -3.49 2.08
N ARG A 99 -6.63 -3.78 3.37
CA ARG A 99 -7.46 -3.19 4.42
C ARG A 99 -6.55 -2.67 5.51
N VAL A 100 -6.81 -1.45 5.95
CA VAL A 100 -6.18 -0.86 7.13
C VAL A 100 -7.25 -0.52 8.15
N TYR A 101 -6.96 -0.76 9.41
CA TYR A 101 -7.85 -0.47 10.52
C TYR A 101 -7.06 0.16 11.66
N HIS A 102 -7.57 1.24 12.22
CA HIS A 102 -7.03 1.81 13.45
C HIS A 102 -8.00 1.55 14.61
N PRO A 103 -7.64 0.69 15.57
CA PRO A 103 -8.53 0.29 16.66
C PRO A 103 -9.08 1.44 17.50
N LYS A 104 -8.23 2.42 17.85
CA LYS A 104 -8.62 3.48 18.78
C LYS A 104 -9.63 4.47 18.17
N SER A 105 -9.49 4.80 16.89
CA SER A 105 -10.45 5.68 16.20
C SER A 105 -11.64 4.92 15.61
N GLY A 106 -11.51 3.60 15.46
CA GLY A 106 -12.51 2.77 14.79
C GLY A 106 -12.54 2.95 13.27
N ILE A 107 -11.66 3.78 12.68
CA ILE A 107 -11.64 4.02 11.24
C ILE A 107 -11.01 2.83 10.54
N SER A 108 -11.67 2.34 9.49
CA SER A 108 -11.13 1.35 8.58
C SER A 108 -11.15 1.86 7.15
N MET A 109 -10.02 1.71 6.45
CA MET A 109 -9.85 1.98 5.04
C MET A 109 -9.78 0.66 4.28
N HIS A 110 -10.54 0.56 3.20
CA HIS A 110 -10.53 -0.55 2.26
C HIS A 110 -10.05 -0.02 0.92
N VAL A 111 -9.03 -0.64 0.35
CA VAL A 111 -8.46 -0.28 -0.95
C VAL A 111 -8.87 -1.33 -1.97
N THR A 112 -9.45 -0.87 -3.08
CA THR A 112 -9.72 -1.71 -4.25
C THR A 112 -9.11 -1.10 -5.48
N SER A 113 -8.53 -1.90 -6.38
CA SER A 113 -7.90 -1.39 -7.59
C SER A 113 -7.90 -2.40 -8.74
N THR A 114 -7.79 -1.90 -9.96
CA THR A 114 -7.51 -2.70 -11.18
C THR A 114 -6.02 -2.87 -11.43
N GLN A 115 -5.15 -2.30 -10.59
CA GLN A 115 -3.70 -2.43 -10.70
C GLN A 115 -3.20 -3.81 -10.21
N PRO A 116 -2.17 -4.39 -10.84
CA PRO A 116 -1.66 -5.71 -10.47
C PRO A 116 -0.78 -5.69 -9.21
N GLY A 117 -0.29 -4.52 -8.78
CA GLY A 117 0.58 -4.36 -7.63
C GLY A 117 0.13 -3.27 -6.66
N VAL A 118 0.67 -3.31 -5.45
CA VAL A 118 0.61 -2.21 -4.48
C VAL A 118 1.96 -2.02 -3.80
N GLN A 119 2.50 -0.81 -3.82
CA GLN A 119 3.65 -0.44 -3.01
C GLN A 119 3.17 -0.16 -1.59
N LEU A 120 3.73 -0.86 -0.61
CA LEU A 120 3.67 -0.46 0.79
C LEU A 120 4.97 0.25 1.15
N TYR A 121 4.87 1.55 1.40
CA TYR A 121 5.97 2.36 1.92
C TYR A 121 5.62 2.88 3.31
N THR A 122 6.45 2.65 4.32
CA THR A 122 6.17 3.05 5.71
C THR A 122 6.89 4.33 6.14
N ALA A 123 7.11 5.28 5.23
CA ALA A 123 7.72 6.57 5.55
C ALA A 123 9.14 6.46 6.16
N ASN A 124 9.94 5.53 5.65
CA ASN A 124 11.24 5.13 6.21
C ASN A 124 12.29 6.25 6.13
N PHE A 125 12.15 7.17 5.16
CA PHE A 125 13.09 8.25 4.88
C PHE A 125 12.68 9.61 5.48
N LEU A 126 11.60 9.66 6.27
CA LEU A 126 11.30 10.86 7.04
C LEU A 126 12.32 11.01 8.19
N PRO A 127 12.56 12.25 8.68
CA PRO A 127 13.52 12.48 9.76
C PRO A 127 13.17 11.69 11.03
N GLU A 128 14.16 11.31 11.83
CA GLU A 128 13.92 10.69 13.14
C GLU A 128 13.60 11.74 14.23
N ASP A 129 13.98 12.99 13.99
CA ASP A 129 13.79 14.12 14.90
C ASP A 129 12.53 14.93 14.59
N ASP A 130 12.34 16.03 15.33
CA ASP A 130 11.17 16.90 15.17
C ASP A 130 11.31 17.96 14.06
N SER A 131 12.25 17.79 13.12
CA SER A 131 12.60 18.84 12.14
C SER A 131 11.57 19.06 11.03
N LEU A 132 10.73 18.07 10.72
CA LEU A 132 9.75 18.16 9.63
C LEU A 132 8.35 18.48 10.16
N HIS A 133 7.98 19.76 10.09
CA HIS A 133 6.67 20.24 10.53
C HIS A 133 5.58 20.01 9.47
N GLY A 134 4.46 19.46 9.92
CA GLY A 134 3.26 19.16 9.15
C GLY A 134 2.13 20.15 9.37
N LYS A 135 0.91 19.73 9.02
CA LYS A 135 -0.31 20.52 9.26
C LYS A 135 -0.61 20.54 10.76
N ASP A 136 -1.30 21.60 11.21
CA ASP A 136 -1.83 21.69 12.58
C ASP A 136 -0.78 21.43 13.68
N GLN A 137 0.46 21.90 13.46
CA GLN A 137 1.60 21.69 14.37
C GLN A 137 2.02 20.21 14.56
N ALA A 138 1.58 19.31 13.68
CA ALA A 138 2.09 17.95 13.65
C ALA A 138 3.58 17.93 13.29
N THR A 139 4.28 16.88 13.73
CA THR A 139 5.63 16.58 13.27
C THR A 139 5.63 15.25 12.56
N TYR A 140 6.23 15.17 11.38
CA TYR A 140 6.33 13.94 10.60
C TYR A 140 7.71 13.31 10.80
N LYS A 141 7.70 12.09 11.32
CA LYS A 141 8.90 11.33 11.66
C LYS A 141 8.98 10.04 10.86
N LYS A 142 10.13 9.37 10.90
CA LYS A 142 10.26 7.98 10.44
C LYS A 142 9.10 7.14 11.00
N HIS A 143 8.35 6.50 10.10
CA HIS A 143 7.17 5.70 10.41
C HIS A 143 5.96 6.47 10.99
N SER A 144 5.85 7.77 10.74
CA SER A 144 4.65 8.56 11.10
C SER A 144 3.50 8.44 10.08
N GLY A 145 3.71 7.74 8.97
CA GLY A 145 2.70 7.54 7.94
C GLY A 145 3.04 6.33 7.07
N PHE A 146 2.12 5.97 6.18
CA PHE A 146 2.37 4.93 5.18
C PHE A 146 1.70 5.27 3.84
N CYS A 147 2.20 4.70 2.75
CA CYS A 147 1.57 4.76 1.43
C CYS A 147 1.04 3.39 1.05
N LEU A 148 -0.06 3.39 0.29
CA LEU A 148 -0.55 2.23 -0.45
C LEU A 148 -0.71 2.63 -1.92
N GLU A 149 0.38 2.50 -2.68
CA GLU A 149 0.46 3.00 -4.04
C GLU A 149 0.07 1.88 -5.00
N THR A 150 -1.18 1.86 -5.43
CA THR A 150 -1.67 0.87 -6.41
C THR A 150 -1.06 1.17 -7.76
N GLN A 151 -0.33 0.21 -8.34
CA GLN A 151 0.50 0.44 -9.52
C GLN A 151 0.80 -0.86 -10.27
N ASN A 152 1.42 -0.71 -11.45
CA ASN A 152 2.12 -1.83 -12.07
C ASN A 152 3.46 -2.07 -11.35
N TYR A 153 4.07 -3.24 -11.56
CA TYR A 153 5.30 -3.60 -10.85
C TYR A 153 6.42 -2.61 -11.16
N PRO A 154 7.17 -2.14 -10.15
CA PRO A 154 8.33 -1.29 -10.39
C PRO A 154 9.32 -2.01 -11.30
N ASN A 155 9.99 -1.24 -12.16
CA ASN A 155 10.96 -1.74 -13.12
C ASN A 155 10.41 -2.75 -14.17
N ALA A 156 9.08 -2.88 -14.31
CA ALA A 156 8.47 -3.84 -15.24
C ALA A 156 8.88 -3.66 -16.71
N ILE A 157 9.23 -2.43 -17.13
CA ILE A 157 9.73 -2.18 -18.50
C ILE A 157 11.04 -2.92 -18.81
N ASN A 158 11.83 -3.24 -17.78
CA ASN A 158 13.12 -3.93 -17.90
C ASN A 158 13.06 -5.40 -17.46
N GLN A 159 11.89 -5.89 -17.01
CA GLN A 159 11.72 -7.23 -16.43
C GLN A 159 10.70 -8.01 -17.26
N VAL A 160 11.18 -8.90 -18.12
CA VAL A 160 10.35 -9.64 -19.10
C VAL A 160 9.27 -10.53 -18.46
N ASN A 161 9.44 -10.89 -17.20
CA ASN A 161 8.52 -11.72 -16.42
C ASN A 161 7.51 -10.90 -15.59
N PHE A 162 7.55 -9.57 -15.67
CA PHE A 162 6.59 -8.69 -15.00
C PHE A 162 5.42 -8.33 -15.94
N PRO A 163 4.29 -7.82 -15.41
CA PRO A 163 3.19 -7.38 -16.24
C PRO A 163 3.64 -6.28 -17.21
N ARG A 164 3.11 -6.31 -18.42
CA ARG A 164 3.47 -5.38 -19.49
C ARG A 164 3.33 -3.92 -19.03
N ALA A 165 4.36 -3.11 -19.26
CA ALA A 165 4.45 -1.72 -18.79
C ALA A 165 4.51 -0.68 -19.92
N TYR A 166 4.00 -1.03 -21.11
CA TYR A 166 3.89 -0.12 -22.26
C TYR A 166 2.54 -0.29 -22.95
N ILE A 167 2.08 0.78 -23.60
CA ILE A 167 0.86 0.81 -24.40
C ILE A 167 1.25 0.98 -25.87
N ASP A 168 0.55 0.28 -26.76
CA ASP A 168 0.74 0.46 -28.19
C ASP A 168 0.07 1.75 -28.67
N VAL A 169 0.51 2.27 -29.81
CA VAL A 169 -0.08 3.47 -30.41
C VAL A 169 -1.56 3.24 -30.68
N GLY A 170 -2.42 4.09 -30.11
CA GLY A 170 -3.87 4.00 -30.24
C GLY A 170 -4.55 3.21 -29.12
N GLU A 171 -3.81 2.55 -28.23
CA GLU A 171 -4.37 1.96 -27.02
C GLU A 171 -4.64 3.02 -25.95
N VAL A 172 -5.60 2.72 -25.08
CA VAL A 172 -5.96 3.56 -23.93
C VAL A 172 -5.49 2.87 -22.67
N TYR A 173 -4.70 3.59 -21.86
CA TYR A 173 -4.38 3.16 -20.51
C TYR A 173 -5.48 3.64 -19.55
N GLU A 174 -6.13 2.72 -18.84
CA GLU A 174 -7.14 3.05 -17.85
C GLU A 174 -7.03 2.15 -16.63
N HIS A 175 -6.94 2.77 -15.45
CA HIS A 175 -7.04 2.05 -14.19
C HIS A 175 -7.83 2.84 -13.16
N THR A 176 -8.38 2.10 -12.20
CA THR A 176 -9.18 2.67 -11.12
C THR A 176 -8.63 2.22 -9.79
N THR A 177 -8.51 3.17 -8.86
CA THR A 177 -8.35 2.87 -7.43
C THR A 177 -9.47 3.53 -6.65
N LYS A 178 -9.98 2.81 -5.64
CA LYS A 178 -11.02 3.31 -4.73
C LYS A 178 -10.57 3.10 -3.29
N TYR A 179 -10.72 4.15 -2.49
CA TYR A 179 -10.50 4.14 -1.06
C TYR A 179 -11.85 4.31 -0.37
N LEU A 180 -12.31 3.25 0.31
CA LEU A 180 -13.54 3.27 1.07
C LEU A 180 -13.21 3.38 2.56
N PHE A 181 -13.62 4.47 3.19
CA PHE A 181 -13.51 4.70 4.62
C PHE A 181 -14.82 4.37 5.32
N THR A 182 -14.71 3.59 6.40
CA THR A 182 -15.82 3.17 7.25
C THR A 182 -15.44 3.32 8.72
N THR A 183 -16.45 3.29 9.60
CA THR A 183 -16.23 3.19 11.04
C THR A 183 -16.71 1.82 11.53
N VAL A 184 -15.86 1.12 12.27
CA VAL A 184 -16.17 -0.15 12.92
C VAL A 184 -16.45 0.14 14.40
N LYS A 185 -17.64 -0.22 14.88
CA LYS A 185 -17.95 -0.13 16.32
C LYS A 185 -17.09 -1.14 17.07
N ALA A 186 -16.49 -0.72 18.19
CA ALA A 186 -15.76 -1.62 19.09
C ALA A 186 -16.70 -2.78 19.51
N GLY A 187 -16.31 -4.03 19.18
CA GLY A 187 -17.07 -5.25 19.51
C GLY A 187 -17.39 -6.21 18.35
N ILE A 188 -17.09 -5.86 17.08
CA ILE A 188 -17.39 -6.72 15.91
C ILE A 188 -16.14 -6.98 15.05
N PHE A 189 -14.98 -7.20 15.66
CA PHE A 189 -13.82 -7.82 15.00
C PHE A 189 -13.79 -9.30 15.36
N GLY A 190 -14.80 -10.03 14.88
CA GLY A 190 -14.91 -11.48 14.99
C GLY A 190 -15.64 -12.00 13.77
N HIS A 191 -14.92 -12.79 12.96
CA HIS A 191 -15.37 -13.63 11.85
C HIS A 191 -16.63 -13.23 11.08
N GLY A 192 -16.44 -12.74 9.86
CA GLY A 192 -17.39 -12.89 8.77
C GLY A 192 -16.72 -13.66 7.65
N GLY A 193 -17.18 -14.89 7.41
CA GLY A 193 -16.69 -15.78 6.35
C GLY A 193 -17.18 -15.43 4.96
#